data_AF-A0A2N2Y9D4-F1
#
_entry.id   AF-A0A2N2Y9D4-F1
#
_cell.length_a   1.000
_cell.length_b   1.000
_cell.length_c   1.000
_cell.angle_alpha   90.00
_cell.angle_beta   90.00
_cell.angle_gamma   90.00
#
_symmetry.space_group_name_H-M   'P 1'
#
loop_
_entity.id
_entity.type
_entity.pdbx_description
1 polymer ?
#
loop_
_entity_poly.entity_id
_entity_poly.type
_entity_poly.pdbx_seq_one_letter_code
_entity_poly.pdbx_strand_id
1 'polypeptide(L)'
;MPVKIRLQRHGKKGKPFYWIVAADARAPRDGKYLEKLGSYNPNVNPAEIILDVDGSVKWLQNGAQPTDTTRAILSYKGVMMKNHLAGGVRKGALTEEQAEAKFAAWLEEKAGRVDSKKEGLSKAEAKAKADAHAAEKAVNEKRMAAAAEVEAAANAPEEVVEEATEEAQEAAPEVKVTTEETPQAEEAKEDETKA
;
A
#
# COMPACT_ATOMS: atom_id res chain seq x y z
N MET A 1 38.77 9.10 -2.37
CA MET A 1 37.49 8.41 -2.71
C MET A 1 36.35 9.29 -2.20
N PRO A 2 35.28 9.53 -2.99
CA PRO A 2 34.19 10.39 -2.54
C PRO A 2 33.24 9.65 -1.60
N VAL A 3 32.93 10.26 -0.45
CA VAL A 3 31.85 9.82 0.44
C VAL A 3 30.51 10.16 -0.24
N LYS A 4 29.58 9.22 -0.24
CA LYS A 4 28.23 9.41 -0.76
C LYS A 4 27.20 9.30 0.35
N ILE A 5 26.19 10.17 0.29
CA ILE A 5 24.98 10.01 1.09
C ILE A 5 24.00 9.19 0.25
N ARG A 6 23.70 7.99 0.73
CA ARG A 6 22.94 6.98 -0.02
C ARG A 6 21.90 6.29 0.86
N LEU A 7 20.96 5.60 0.21
CA LEU A 7 19.97 4.77 0.86
C LEU A 7 20.48 3.33 1.00
N GLN A 8 20.47 2.84 2.22
CA GLN A 8 20.71 1.44 2.54
C GLN A 8 19.37 0.74 2.75
N ARG A 9 19.17 -0.44 2.13
CA ARG A 9 17.87 -1.12 2.20
C ARG A 9 17.83 -2.01 3.43
N HIS A 10 16.90 -1.69 4.30
CA HIS A 10 16.45 -2.51 5.41
C HIS A 10 14.98 -2.93 5.20
N GLY A 11 14.46 -3.78 6.06
CA GLY A 11 13.08 -4.27 5.97
C GLY A 11 12.96 -5.59 5.22
N LYS A 12 11.73 -5.93 4.85
CA LYS A 12 11.35 -7.26 4.34
C LYS A 12 10.96 -7.23 2.87
N LYS A 13 10.83 -8.42 2.27
CA LYS A 13 10.25 -8.55 0.92
C LYS A 13 8.87 -7.87 0.90
N GLY A 14 8.65 -7.03 -0.11
CA GLY A 14 7.40 -6.26 -0.27
C GLY A 14 7.20 -5.06 0.65
N LYS A 15 8.01 -4.87 1.70
CA LYS A 15 7.96 -3.69 2.58
C LYS A 15 9.36 -3.11 2.80
N PRO A 16 9.88 -2.30 1.86
CA PRO A 16 11.20 -1.70 1.97
C PRO A 16 11.24 -0.60 3.04
N PHE A 17 12.32 -0.55 3.82
CA PHE A 17 12.63 0.52 4.75
C PHE A 17 14.06 0.99 4.45
N TYR A 18 14.34 2.28 4.45
CA TYR A 18 15.67 2.77 4.06
C TYR A 18 16.34 3.50 5.21
N TRP A 19 17.63 3.27 5.40
CA TRP A 19 18.47 4.13 6.22
C TRP A 19 19.19 5.12 5.32
N ILE A 20 19.23 6.37 5.74
CA ILE A 20 19.99 7.43 5.07
C ILE A 20 21.36 7.43 5.73
N VAL A 21 22.39 7.03 4.99
CA VAL A 21 23.74 6.81 5.53
C VAL A 21 24.78 7.56 4.72
N ALA A 22 25.80 8.06 5.42
CA ALA A 22 27.05 8.51 4.81
C ALA A 22 28.00 7.31 4.74
N ALA A 23 28.43 6.95 3.53
CA ALA A 23 29.32 5.80 3.31
C ALA A 23 30.29 6.06 2.16
N ASP A 24 31.41 5.34 2.14
CA ASP A 24 32.31 5.37 0.99
C ASP A 24 31.58 4.83 -0.26
N ALA A 25 31.83 5.45 -1.42
CA ALA A 25 31.21 5.06 -2.67
C ALA A 25 31.47 3.59 -3.08
N ARG A 26 32.59 2.98 -2.67
CA ARG A 26 32.98 1.60 -3.01
C ARG A 26 32.37 0.56 -2.07
N ALA A 27 31.89 0.96 -0.90
CA ALA A 27 31.28 0.03 0.03
C ALA A 27 30.01 -0.60 -0.60
N PRO A 28 29.69 -1.88 -0.33
CA PRO A 28 28.47 -2.49 -0.85
C PRO A 28 27.22 -1.77 -0.30
N ARG A 29 26.07 -1.86 -0.99
CA ARG A 29 24.84 -1.13 -0.63
C ARG A 29 24.49 -1.28 0.85
N ASP A 30 24.47 -2.53 1.31
CA ASP A 30 24.08 -2.88 2.68
C ASP A 30 25.29 -3.18 3.59
N GLY A 31 26.46 -2.64 3.25
CA GLY A 31 27.69 -2.84 4.01
C GLY A 31 27.90 -1.84 5.16
N LYS A 32 29.17 -1.73 5.56
CA LYS A 32 29.64 -0.77 6.56
C LYS A 32 29.44 0.66 6.08
N TYR A 33 28.84 1.49 6.92
CA TYR A 33 28.71 2.94 6.74
C TYR A 33 29.57 3.69 7.77
N LEU A 34 29.74 5.00 7.57
CA LEU A 34 30.45 5.89 8.49
C LEU A 34 29.49 6.40 9.57
N GLU A 35 28.37 6.97 9.14
CA GLU A 35 27.37 7.55 10.04
C GLU A 35 25.95 7.35 9.48
N LYS A 36 24.99 7.10 10.37
CA LYS A 36 23.57 7.05 10.05
C LYS A 36 22.95 8.42 10.29
N LEU A 37 22.53 9.07 9.21
CA LEU A 37 21.92 10.42 9.25
C LEU A 37 20.42 10.38 9.48
N GLY A 38 19.76 9.25 9.17
CA GLY A 38 18.32 9.15 9.32
C GLY A 38 17.71 7.88 8.76
N SER A 39 16.39 7.92 8.56
CA SER A 39 15.58 6.85 7.98
C SER A 39 14.47 7.39 7.08
N TYR A 40 14.09 6.57 6.11
CA TYR A 40 13.04 6.84 5.15
C TYR A 40 12.13 5.62 5.01
N ASN A 41 10.84 5.83 5.26
CA ASN A 41 9.79 4.82 5.16
C ASN A 41 8.79 5.21 4.05
N PRO A 42 8.87 4.60 2.86
CA PRO A 42 7.95 4.86 1.76
C PRO A 42 6.62 4.09 1.87
N ASN A 43 6.44 3.21 2.86
CA ASN A 43 5.24 2.36 2.95
C ASN A 43 4.02 3.09 3.52
N VAL A 44 4.21 4.30 4.05
CA VAL A 44 3.17 5.14 4.62
C VAL A 44 2.96 6.35 3.71
N ASN A 45 1.72 6.84 3.63
CA ASN A 45 1.39 8.05 2.88
C ASN A 45 0.76 9.07 3.83
N PRO A 46 1.38 10.24 4.08
CA PRO A 46 2.67 10.69 3.53
C PRO A 46 3.87 9.88 4.01
N ALA A 47 4.92 9.81 3.19
CA ALA A 47 6.14 9.07 3.53
C ALA A 47 6.82 9.64 4.77
N GLU A 48 7.18 8.76 5.71
CA GLU A 48 7.82 9.15 6.96
C GLU A 48 9.33 9.28 6.75
N ILE A 49 9.87 10.45 7.09
CA ILE A 49 11.28 10.79 6.96
C ILE A 49 11.75 11.35 8.30
N ILE A 50 12.71 10.66 8.91
CA ILE A 50 13.40 11.08 10.13
C ILE A 50 14.84 11.37 9.72
N LEU A 51 15.32 12.58 9.99
CA LEU A 51 16.62 13.03 9.51
C LEU A 51 17.25 13.99 10.51
N ASP A 52 18.53 13.76 10.83
CA ASP A 52 19.37 14.74 11.50
C ASP A 52 19.82 15.79 10.46
N VAL A 53 19.24 16.98 10.57
CA VAL A 53 19.49 18.08 9.63
C VAL A 53 20.92 18.60 9.77
N ASP A 54 21.41 18.77 11.00
CA ASP A 54 22.71 19.38 11.27
C ASP A 54 23.86 18.44 10.90
N GLY A 55 23.76 17.17 11.31
CA GLY A 55 24.70 16.14 10.89
C GLY A 55 24.76 16.01 9.37
N SER A 56 23.60 16.03 8.69
CA SER A 56 23.56 15.94 7.23
C SER A 56 24.21 17.15 6.53
N VAL A 57 24.00 18.38 7.04
CA VAL A 57 24.66 19.58 6.50
C VAL A 57 26.17 19.49 6.65
N LYS A 58 26.67 19.04 7.81
CA LYS A 58 28.11 18.86 8.05
C LYS A 58 28.74 17.92 7.03
N TRP A 59 28.10 16.80 6.72
CA TRP A 59 28.59 15.89 5.69
C TRP A 59 28.62 16.51 4.29
N LEU A 60 27.60 17.29 3.92
CA LEU A 60 27.58 18.00 2.65
C LEU A 60 28.69 19.06 2.56
N GLN A 61 28.95 19.79 3.65
CA GLN A 61 30.04 20.76 3.72
C GLN A 61 31.43 20.10 3.61
N ASN A 62 31.57 18.88 4.14
CA ASN A 62 32.76 18.06 4.00
C ASN A 62 32.91 17.43 2.59
N GLY A 63 32.00 17.74 1.66
CA GLY A 63 32.07 17.31 0.25
C GLY A 63 31.35 15.99 -0.05
N ALA A 64 30.55 15.45 0.87
CA ALA A 64 29.76 14.25 0.59
C ALA A 64 28.76 14.51 -0.54
N GLN A 65 28.67 13.57 -1.48
CA GLN A 65 27.80 13.69 -2.65
C GLN A 65 26.51 12.89 -2.44
N PRO A 66 25.32 13.52 -2.40
CA PRO A 66 24.07 12.77 -2.29
C PRO A 66 23.69 12.10 -3.61
N THR A 67 23.15 10.89 -3.53
CA THR A 67 22.48 10.23 -4.66
C THR A 67 21.16 10.94 -5.00
N ASP A 68 20.58 10.68 -6.17
CA ASP A 68 19.41 11.41 -6.68
C ASP A 68 18.19 11.37 -5.74
N THR A 69 17.73 10.17 -5.36
CA THR A 69 16.61 10.01 -4.41
C THR A 69 16.94 10.61 -3.05
N THR A 70 18.18 10.44 -2.56
CA THR A 70 18.59 11.03 -1.29
C THR A 70 18.59 12.55 -1.36
N ARG A 71 19.03 13.15 -2.49
CA ARG A 71 18.98 14.60 -2.72
C ARG A 71 17.54 15.12 -2.65
N ALA A 72 16.58 14.40 -3.23
CA ALA A 72 15.17 14.76 -3.12
C ALA A 72 14.68 14.76 -1.66
N ILE A 73 15.03 13.73 -0.89
CA ILE A 73 14.69 13.64 0.54
C ILE A 73 15.34 14.77 1.36
N LEU A 74 16.63 15.03 1.14
CA LEU A 74 17.38 16.10 1.80
C LEU A 74 16.82 17.49 1.44
N SER A 75 16.40 17.69 0.19
CA SER A 75 15.73 18.92 -0.26
C SER A 75 14.38 19.08 0.40
N TYR A 76 13.58 18.02 0.46
CA TYR A 76 12.25 18.03 1.09
C TYR A 76 12.30 18.38 2.58
N LYS A 77 13.31 17.89 3.31
CA LYS A 77 13.51 18.21 4.73
C LYS A 77 14.31 19.50 4.99
N GLY A 78 14.82 20.17 3.97
CA GLY A 78 15.48 21.47 4.10
C GLY A 78 16.99 21.44 4.30
N VAL A 79 17.63 20.28 4.35
CA VAL A 79 19.09 20.16 4.48
C VAL A 79 19.81 20.87 3.33
N MET A 80 19.33 20.73 2.10
CA MET A 80 19.93 21.40 0.94
C MET A 80 19.80 22.92 1.01
N MET A 81 18.67 23.42 1.54
CA MET A 81 18.45 24.85 1.75
C MET A 81 19.39 25.39 2.82
N LYS A 82 19.49 24.70 3.96
CA LYS A 82 20.40 25.07 5.05
C LYS A 82 21.86 25.09 4.59
N ASN A 83 22.29 24.09 3.81
CA ASN A 83 23.64 24.05 3.24
C ASN A 83 23.90 25.21 2.26
N HIS A 84 22.93 25.58 1.42
CA HIS A 84 23.05 26.72 0.52
C HIS A 84 23.21 28.04 1.28
N LEU A 85 22.39 28.26 2.31
CA LEU A 85 22.44 29.44 3.16
C LEU A 85 23.77 29.54 3.92
N ALA A 86 24.26 28.43 4.48
CA ALA A 86 25.59 28.37 5.12
C ALA A 86 26.71 28.75 4.14
N GLY A 87 26.59 28.35 2.86
CA GLY A 87 27.50 28.79 1.80
C GLY A 87 27.46 30.30 1.54
N GLY A 88 26.30 30.94 1.69
CA GLY A 88 26.14 32.40 1.61
C GLY A 88 26.77 33.13 2.80
N VAL A 89 26.59 32.61 4.01
CA VAL A 89 27.23 33.13 5.24
C VAL A 89 28.75 33.06 5.14
N ARG A 90 29.31 31.91 4.72
CA ARG A 90 30.76 31.74 4.53
C ARG A 90 31.36 32.70 3.49
N LYS A 91 30.56 33.15 2.53
CA LYS A 91 30.96 34.15 1.52
C LYS A 91 30.72 35.59 1.96
N GLY A 92 30.17 35.82 3.16
CA GLY A 92 29.85 37.14 3.69
C GLY A 92 28.61 37.80 3.08
N ALA A 93 27.80 37.06 2.32
CA ALA A 93 26.62 37.62 1.66
C ALA A 93 25.40 37.74 2.60
N LEU A 94 25.35 36.92 3.64
CA LEU A 94 24.30 36.89 4.66
C LEU A 94 24.93 36.82 6.06
N THR A 95 24.23 37.36 7.06
CA THR A 95 24.50 37.04 8.47
C THR A 95 23.87 35.71 8.87
N GLU A 96 24.35 35.11 9.96
CA GLU A 96 23.79 33.85 10.49
C GLU A 96 22.30 34.01 10.82
N GLU A 97 21.91 35.12 11.44
CA GLU A 97 20.51 35.42 11.78
C GLU A 97 19.61 35.50 10.54
N GLN A 98 20.08 36.13 9.46
CA GLN A 98 19.33 36.21 8.20
C GLN A 98 19.18 34.85 7.53
N ALA A 99 20.17 33.97 7.65
CA ALA A 99 20.10 32.61 7.14
C ALA A 99 19.07 31.79 7.93
N GLU A 100 19.09 31.87 9.26
CA GLU A 100 18.13 31.18 10.12
C GLU A 100 16.69 31.66 9.89
N ALA A 101 16.48 32.97 9.79
CA ALA A 101 15.16 33.53 9.50
C ALA A 101 14.60 33.03 8.15
N LYS A 102 15.43 33.00 7.11
CA LYS A 102 15.05 32.46 5.78
C LYS A 102 14.76 30.95 5.85
N PHE A 103 15.54 30.21 6.62
CA PHE A 103 15.34 28.78 6.80
C PHE A 103 14.03 28.48 7.55
N ALA A 104 13.75 29.22 8.63
CA ALA A 104 12.51 29.09 9.39
C ALA A 104 11.28 29.42 8.53
N ALA A 105 11.32 30.54 7.77
CA ALA A 105 10.24 30.90 6.86
C ALA A 105 9.98 29.80 5.80
N TRP A 106 11.04 29.20 5.26
CA TRP A 106 10.91 28.09 4.33
C TRP A 106 10.30 26.83 4.98
N LEU A 107 10.67 26.52 6.23
CA LEU A 107 10.09 25.39 6.97
C LEU A 107 8.60 25.56 7.20
N GLU A 108 8.15 26.75 7.61
CA GLU A 108 6.73 27.06 7.79
C GLU A 108 5.94 26.91 6.48
N GLU A 109 6.47 27.46 5.39
CA GLU A 109 5.85 27.32 4.07
C GLU A 109 5.74 25.84 3.65
N LYS A 110 6.77 25.04 3.91
CA LYS A 110 6.74 23.60 3.63
C LYS A 110 5.80 22.85 4.54
N ALA A 111 5.74 23.16 5.83
CA ALA A 111 4.81 22.56 6.77
C ALA A 111 3.36 22.79 6.30
N GLY A 112 3.00 24.03 5.96
CA GLY A 112 1.66 24.34 5.45
C GLY A 112 1.30 23.58 4.17
N ARG A 113 2.24 23.43 3.22
CA ARG A 113 2.03 22.60 2.01
C ARG A 113 1.85 21.12 2.33
N VAL A 114 2.54 20.60 3.34
CA VAL A 114 2.44 19.19 3.77
C VAL A 114 1.12 18.94 4.47
N ASP A 115 0.69 19.85 5.34
CA ASP A 115 -0.57 19.71 6.08
C ASP A 115 -1.78 19.83 5.13
N SER A 116 -1.73 20.72 4.14
CA SER A 116 -2.73 20.78 3.06
C SER A 116 -2.87 19.44 2.32
N LYS A 117 -1.75 18.75 2.07
CA LYS A 117 -1.77 17.42 1.43
C LYS A 117 -2.32 16.34 2.34
N LYS A 118 -1.97 16.37 3.64
CA LYS A 118 -2.52 15.42 4.62
C LYS A 118 -4.04 15.56 4.74
N GLU A 119 -4.54 16.79 4.79
CA GLU A 119 -5.99 17.05 4.82
C GLU A 119 -6.69 16.58 3.54
N GLY A 120 -6.05 16.78 2.37
CA GLY A 120 -6.56 16.24 1.11
C GLY A 120 -6.64 14.71 1.12
N LEU A 121 -5.60 14.05 1.64
CA LEU A 121 -5.56 12.59 1.77
C LEU A 121 -6.64 12.08 2.72
N SER A 122 -6.79 12.68 3.90
CA SER A 122 -7.77 12.23 4.89
C SER A 122 -9.21 12.39 4.39
N LYS A 123 -9.50 13.47 3.65
CA LYS A 123 -10.81 13.64 2.98
C LYS A 123 -11.04 12.59 1.90
N ALA A 124 -10.03 12.27 1.09
CA ALA A 124 -10.12 11.25 0.07
C ALA A 124 -10.34 9.85 0.67
N GLU A 125 -9.60 9.50 1.73
CA GLU A 125 -9.77 8.24 2.46
C GLU A 125 -11.15 8.14 3.11
N ALA A 126 -11.64 9.22 3.74
CA ALA A 126 -12.97 9.25 4.34
C ALA A 126 -14.07 9.05 3.30
N LYS A 127 -13.96 9.71 2.13
CA LYS A 127 -14.89 9.53 1.01
C LYS A 127 -14.84 8.10 0.47
N ALA A 128 -13.65 7.56 0.19
CA ALA A 128 -13.49 6.20 -0.31
C ALA A 128 -14.07 5.16 0.65
N LYS A 129 -13.91 5.36 1.95
CA LYS A 129 -14.48 4.47 2.99
C LYS A 129 -16.00 4.59 3.09
N ALA A 130 -16.54 5.80 2.94
CA ALA A 130 -18.00 6.02 2.89
C ALA A 130 -18.63 5.39 1.64
N ASP A 131 -18.01 5.57 0.47
CA ASP A 131 -18.46 5.00 -0.79
C ASP A 131 -18.40 3.46 -0.75
N ALA A 132 -17.32 2.88 -0.20
CA ALA A 132 -17.18 1.43 -0.01
C ALA A 132 -18.27 0.87 0.93
N HIS A 133 -18.52 1.54 2.06
CA HIS A 133 -19.55 1.12 3.01
C HIS A 133 -20.97 1.26 2.44
N ALA A 134 -21.23 2.29 1.63
CA ALA A 134 -22.51 2.43 0.92
C ALA A 134 -22.70 1.32 -0.13
N ALA A 135 -21.65 0.96 -0.87
CA ALA A 135 -21.67 -0.15 -1.82
C ALA A 135 -21.91 -1.50 -1.11
N GLU A 136 -21.25 -1.76 0.01
CA GLU A 136 -21.46 -2.97 0.83
C GLU A 136 -22.89 -3.04 1.36
N LYS A 137 -23.46 -1.93 1.84
CA LYS A 137 -24.86 -1.87 2.29
C LYS A 137 -25.83 -2.18 1.16
N ALA A 138 -25.66 -1.58 -0.01
CA ALA A 138 -26.54 -1.83 -1.16
C ALA A 138 -26.45 -3.29 -1.63
N VAL A 139 -25.27 -3.93 -1.59
CA VAL A 139 -25.12 -5.36 -1.90
C VAL A 139 -25.80 -6.22 -0.84
N ASN A 140 -25.68 -5.86 0.44
CA ASN A 140 -26.31 -6.61 1.52
C ASN A 140 -27.84 -6.50 1.49
N GLU A 141 -28.38 -5.30 1.27
CA GLU A 141 -29.83 -5.07 1.12
C GLU A 141 -30.40 -5.85 -0.07
N LYS A 142 -29.71 -5.88 -1.20
CA LYS A 142 -30.10 -6.72 -2.36
C LYS A 142 -30.07 -8.22 -2.02
N ARG A 143 -29.05 -8.69 -1.30
CA ARG A 143 -28.95 -10.10 -0.87
C ARG A 143 -30.08 -10.46 0.11
N MET A 144 -30.40 -9.56 1.03
CA MET A 144 -31.50 -9.76 1.97
C MET A 144 -32.88 -9.74 1.31
N ALA A 145 -33.10 -8.84 0.35
CA ALA A 145 -34.35 -8.80 -0.43
C ALA A 145 -34.53 -10.09 -1.25
N ALA A 146 -33.47 -10.57 -1.91
CA ALA A 146 -33.50 -11.84 -2.64
C ALA A 146 -33.74 -13.04 -1.71
N ALA A 147 -33.17 -13.05 -0.50
CA ALA A 147 -33.42 -14.11 0.48
C ALA A 147 -34.86 -14.09 1.01
N ALA A 148 -35.44 -12.91 1.25
CA ALA A 148 -36.83 -12.75 1.66
C ALA A 148 -37.82 -13.16 0.55
N GLU A 149 -37.49 -12.90 -0.72
CA GLU A 149 -38.28 -13.34 -1.86
C GLU A 149 -38.25 -14.87 -2.03
N VAL A 150 -37.09 -15.51 -1.80
CA VAL A 150 -36.96 -16.97 -1.80
C VAL A 150 -37.72 -17.62 -0.63
N GLU A 151 -37.67 -17.04 0.57
CA GLU A 151 -38.49 -17.53 1.69
C GLU A 151 -39.99 -17.31 1.46
N ALA A 152 -40.40 -16.17 0.88
CA ALA A 152 -41.80 -15.92 0.54
C ALA A 152 -42.32 -16.89 -0.54
N ALA A 153 -41.47 -17.30 -1.49
CA ALA A 153 -41.80 -18.33 -2.47
C ALA A 153 -41.85 -19.75 -1.86
N ALA A 154 -41.08 -20.02 -0.80
CA ALA A 154 -41.09 -21.29 -0.08
C ALA A 154 -42.24 -21.43 0.95
N ASN A 155 -42.81 -20.31 1.40
CA ASN A 155 -43.90 -20.27 2.41
C ASN A 155 -45.27 -19.87 1.82
N ALA A 156 -45.43 -19.90 0.50
CA ALA A 156 -46.74 -19.79 -0.15
C ALA A 156 -47.61 -21.00 0.23
N PRO A 157 -48.89 -20.81 0.62
CA PRO A 157 -49.69 -21.85 1.25
C PRO A 157 -49.93 -23.08 0.36
N GLU A 158 -49.80 -24.27 0.95
CA GLU A 158 -50.40 -25.54 0.50
C GLU A 158 -51.94 -25.41 0.49
N GLU A 159 -52.49 -24.72 -0.50
CA GLU A 159 -53.92 -24.84 -0.85
C GLU A 159 -54.02 -25.32 -2.30
N VAL A 160 -53.23 -26.35 -2.64
CA VAL A 160 -53.38 -27.13 -3.89
C VAL A 160 -53.02 -28.62 -3.70
N VAL A 161 -52.68 -29.06 -2.47
CA VAL A 161 -52.35 -30.46 -2.18
C VAL A 161 -53.60 -31.33 -1.98
N GLU A 162 -54.80 -30.74 -1.91
CA GLU A 162 -56.04 -31.49 -1.68
C GLU A 162 -56.85 -31.84 -2.95
N GLU A 163 -56.53 -31.34 -4.16
CA GLU A 163 -57.32 -31.65 -5.38
C GLU A 163 -56.52 -32.29 -6.54
N ALA A 164 -55.33 -32.84 -6.27
CA ALA A 164 -54.64 -33.69 -7.26
C ALA A 164 -54.18 -35.05 -6.70
N THR A 165 -54.43 -35.29 -5.41
CA THR A 165 -54.12 -36.56 -4.75
C THR A 165 -55.17 -37.64 -5.03
N GLU A 166 -56.29 -37.30 -5.68
CA GLU A 166 -57.41 -38.25 -5.94
C GLU A 166 -57.54 -38.73 -7.40
N GLU A 167 -56.93 -38.08 -8.42
CA GLU A 167 -57.18 -38.46 -9.84
C GLU A 167 -56.04 -39.25 -10.54
N ALA A 168 -54.90 -39.51 -9.89
CA ALA A 168 -53.79 -40.26 -10.51
C ALA A 168 -53.60 -41.68 -9.97
N GLN A 169 -54.45 -42.15 -9.05
CA GLN A 169 -54.39 -43.52 -8.51
C GLN A 169 -55.07 -44.60 -9.37
N GLU A 170 -55.62 -44.27 -10.55
CA GLU A 170 -56.24 -45.25 -11.44
C GLU A 170 -55.50 -45.40 -12.78
N ALA A 171 -54.21 -45.75 -12.77
CA ALA A 171 -53.56 -46.43 -13.90
C ALA A 171 -52.18 -46.99 -13.55
N ALA A 172 -52.14 -48.14 -12.88
CA ALA A 172 -51.03 -49.10 -13.00
C ALA A 172 -51.63 -50.44 -13.49
N PRO A 173 -51.05 -51.05 -14.53
CA PRO A 173 -50.06 -52.13 -14.31
C PRO A 173 -48.91 -52.06 -15.36
N GLU A 174 -47.77 -52.74 -15.31
CA GLU A 174 -47.16 -53.76 -14.46
C GLU A 174 -45.65 -53.82 -14.83
N VAL A 175 -44.80 -53.94 -13.80
CA VAL A 175 -43.67 -54.88 -13.64
C VAL A 175 -42.76 -55.21 -14.85
N LYS A 176 -41.46 -54.85 -14.71
CA LYS A 176 -40.34 -55.82 -14.80
C LYS A 176 -39.08 -55.28 -14.11
N VAL A 177 -38.64 -56.03 -13.10
CA VAL A 177 -37.44 -55.86 -12.26
C VAL A 177 -36.38 -56.87 -12.72
N THR A 178 -35.13 -56.45 -12.88
CA THR A 178 -33.90 -57.24 -12.58
C THR A 178 -32.68 -56.28 -12.65
N THR A 179 -32.02 -55.90 -11.54
CA THR A 179 -30.85 -56.56 -10.89
C THR A 179 -29.55 -56.30 -11.70
N GLU A 180 -28.35 -55.96 -11.21
CA GLU A 180 -27.70 -55.59 -9.94
C GLU A 180 -26.20 -55.38 -10.29
N GLU A 181 -25.47 -54.58 -9.49
CA GLU A 181 -24.00 -54.49 -9.29
C GLU A 181 -22.95 -54.27 -10.44
N THR A 182 -22.22 -53.15 -10.28
CA THR A 182 -20.74 -52.90 -10.21
C THR A 182 -19.70 -54.02 -10.48
N PRO A 183 -18.35 -53.77 -10.59
CA PRO A 183 -17.50 -52.62 -11.03
C PRO A 183 -16.24 -53.02 -11.91
N GLN A 184 -15.34 -52.04 -12.20
CA GLN A 184 -13.90 -52.16 -12.64
C GLN A 184 -13.60 -52.63 -14.09
N ALA A 185 -12.54 -52.25 -14.82
CA ALA A 185 -11.33 -51.41 -14.67
C ALA A 185 -10.70 -51.17 -16.07
N GLU A 186 -9.72 -50.23 -16.15
CA GLU A 186 -8.55 -50.22 -17.08
C GLU A 186 -8.83 -50.05 -18.60
N GLU A 187 -8.27 -49.08 -19.35
CA GLU A 187 -6.84 -48.93 -19.66
C GLU A 187 -6.53 -47.53 -20.22
N ALA A 188 -5.27 -47.14 -20.02
CA ALA A 188 -4.64 -45.92 -20.48
C ALA A 188 -4.52 -45.83 -22.01
N LYS A 189 -4.51 -44.59 -22.53
CA LYS A 189 -3.53 -44.17 -23.54
C LYS A 189 -3.18 -42.70 -23.36
N GLU A 190 -1.90 -42.51 -23.08
CA GLU A 190 -1.13 -41.29 -23.26
C GLU A 190 -1.34 -40.73 -24.68
N ASP A 191 -1.45 -39.40 -24.81
CA ASP A 191 -0.68 -38.70 -25.83
C ASP A 191 -0.35 -37.30 -25.34
N GLU A 192 0.95 -37.04 -25.38
CA GLU A 192 1.63 -35.81 -24.99
C GLU A 192 1.23 -34.62 -25.87
N THR A 193 1.43 -33.42 -25.34
CA THR A 193 1.91 -32.16 -25.98
C THR A 193 1.19 -30.96 -25.34
N LYS A 194 1.82 -29.87 -24.95
CA LYS A 194 3.22 -29.44 -24.90
C LYS A 194 3.21 -28.16 -24.06
N ALA A 195 4.35 -27.90 -23.42
CA ALA A 195 4.72 -26.63 -22.80
C ALA A 195 4.50 -25.41 -23.71
#